data_AF-A0A822GQF8-F1
#
_entry.id   AF-A0A822GQF8-F1
#
_cell.length_a   1.000
_cell.length_b   1.000
_cell.length_c   1.000
_cell.angle_alpha   90.00
_cell.angle_beta   90.00
_cell.angle_gamma   90.00
#
_symmetry.space_group_name_H-M   'P 1'
#
loop_
_entity.id
_entity.type
_entity.pdbx_description
1 polymer ?
#
loop_
_entity_poly.entity_id
_entity_poly.type
_entity_poly.pdbx_seq_one_letter_code
_entity_poly.pdbx_strand_id
1 'polypeptide(L)'
;EFQRIKECNDVKKELSEFLVNSLPRATQYLERLIELRTACIHSNFFQTHELIGSSLLFVHDENKASVWMIDFGKTRLLPVNIHITHDKPWIRGSHEDGYLSGLDNLISILQEIIN
;
A
#
# COMPACT_ATOMS: atom_id res chain seq x y z
N GLU A 1 0.97 4.04 19.18
CA GLU A 1 -0.33 3.43 19.49
C GLU A 1 -1.18 3.40 18.23
N PHE A 2 -1.23 2.29 17.48
CA PHE A 2 -2.08 2.15 16.29
C PHE A 2 -2.98 0.91 16.34
N GLN A 3 -2.91 0.13 17.42
CA GLN A 3 -3.62 -1.16 17.60
C GLN A 3 -5.16 -1.03 17.59
N ARG A 4 -5.68 0.20 17.74
CA ARG A 4 -7.12 0.48 17.79
C ARG A 4 -7.65 1.20 16.54
N ILE A 5 -6.78 1.58 15.61
CA ILE A 5 -7.17 2.13 14.32
C ILE A 5 -7.76 0.99 13.50
N LYS A 6 -9.02 1.13 13.11
CA LYS A 6 -9.74 0.09 12.38
C LYS A 6 -10.60 0.65 11.26
N GLU A 7 -11.33 1.72 11.55
CA GLU A 7 -12.27 2.29 10.60
C GLU A 7 -11.56 3.23 9.62
N CYS A 8 -12.14 3.41 8.44
CA CYS A 8 -11.60 4.31 7.41
C CYS A 8 -11.35 5.73 7.97
N ASN A 9 -12.27 6.24 8.79
CA ASN A 9 -12.12 7.55 9.42
C ASN A 9 -10.96 7.64 10.41
N ASP A 10 -10.63 6.55 11.12
CA ASP A 10 -9.47 6.52 12.02
C ASP A 10 -8.19 6.67 11.19
N VAL A 11 -8.08 5.90 10.11
CA VAL A 11 -6.92 5.94 9.20
C VAL A 11 -6.79 7.31 8.55
N LYS A 12 -7.91 7.87 8.05
CA LYS A 12 -7.94 9.19 7.41
C LYS A 12 -7.46 10.29 8.36
N LYS A 13 -7.90 10.24 9.62
CA LYS A 13 -7.50 11.20 10.66
C LYS A 13 -5.98 11.19 10.86
N GLU A 14 -5.40 10.01 11.10
CA GLU A 14 -3.98 9.86 11.40
C GLU A 14 -3.11 10.22 10.19
N LEU A 15 -3.57 9.86 8.98
CA LEU A 15 -2.89 10.24 7.74
C LEU A 15 -2.97 11.76 7.51
N SER A 16 -4.09 12.41 7.85
CA SER A 16 -4.21 13.87 7.77
C SER A 16 -3.29 14.58 8.77
N GLU A 17 -3.16 14.05 9.99
CA GLU A 17 -2.24 14.57 11.00
C GLU A 17 -0.78 14.44 10.54
N PHE A 18 -0.40 13.30 9.95
CA PHE A 18 0.91 13.11 9.34
C PHE A 18 1.18 14.12 8.22
N LEU A 19 0.17 14.42 7.40
CA LEU A 19 0.29 15.30 6.25
C LEU A 19 0.13 16.79 6.55
N VAL A 20 -0.21 17.20 7.78
CA VAL A 20 -0.69 18.56 8.08
C VAL A 20 0.29 19.66 7.63
N ASN A 21 1.59 19.42 7.80
CA ASN A 21 2.64 20.35 7.39
C ASN A 21 3.17 20.08 5.98
N SER A 22 2.74 18.98 5.36
CA SER A 22 3.18 18.51 4.05
C SER A 22 2.04 18.40 3.03
N LEU A 23 0.90 19.08 3.25
CA LEU A 23 -0.21 19.12 2.29
C LEU A 23 0.23 19.49 0.87
N PRO A 24 1.12 20.48 0.63
CA PRO A 24 1.62 20.76 -0.72
C PRO A 24 2.36 19.58 -1.38
N ARG A 25 2.83 18.62 -0.58
CA ARG A 25 3.55 17.40 -0.99
C ARG A 25 2.67 16.16 -1.00
N ALA A 26 1.44 16.21 -0.45
CA ALA A 26 0.54 15.07 -0.42
C ALA A 26 0.23 14.53 -1.83
N THR A 27 0.19 15.40 -2.83
CA THR A 27 0.06 15.01 -4.24
C THR A 27 1.21 14.14 -4.73
N GLN A 28 2.45 14.37 -4.29
CA GLN A 28 3.60 13.51 -4.66
C GLN A 28 3.45 12.09 -4.09
N TYR A 29 2.88 11.96 -2.88
CA TYR A 29 2.55 10.65 -2.34
C TYR A 29 1.49 9.94 -3.18
N LEU A 30 0.44 10.65 -3.57
CA LEU A 30 -0.62 10.09 -4.40
C LEU A 30 -0.09 9.63 -5.76
N GLU A 31 0.66 10.48 -6.46
CA GLU A 31 1.31 10.14 -7.72
C GLU A 31 2.20 8.90 -7.55
N ARG A 32 3.02 8.88 -6.49
CA ARG A 32 3.93 7.77 -6.22
C ARG A 32 3.21 6.46 -5.93
N LEU A 33 2.07 6.48 -5.23
CA LEU A 33 1.25 5.30 -4.97
C LEU A 33 0.60 4.76 -6.26
N ILE A 34 0.13 5.65 -7.14
CA ILE A 34 -0.43 5.27 -8.45
C ILE A 34 0.64 4.63 -9.35
N GLU A 35 1.84 5.21 -9.38
CA GLU A 35 2.99 4.64 -10.08
C GLU A 35 3.36 3.27 -9.50
N LEU A 36 3.41 3.15 -8.18
CA LEU A 36 3.73 1.89 -7.50
C LEU A 36 2.69 0.81 -7.83
N ARG A 37 1.40 1.15 -7.78
CA ARG A 37 0.31 0.25 -8.16
C ARG A 37 0.49 -0.28 -9.59
N THR A 38 0.77 0.64 -10.52
CA THR A 38 1.02 0.31 -11.93
C THR A 38 2.23 -0.61 -12.06
N ALA A 39 3.32 -0.33 -11.34
CA ALA A 39 4.52 -1.16 -11.36
C ALA A 39 4.28 -2.56 -10.79
N CYS A 40 3.49 -2.69 -9.70
CA CYS A 40 3.15 -3.98 -9.11
C CYS A 40 2.40 -4.88 -10.09
N ILE A 41 1.40 -4.35 -10.80
CA ILE A 41 0.59 -5.13 -11.76
C ILE A 41 1.45 -5.70 -12.90
N HIS A 42 2.47 -4.98 -13.34
CA HIS A 42 3.36 -5.41 -14.43
C HIS A 42 4.60 -6.17 -13.94
N SER A 43 4.79 -6.31 -12.63
CA SER A 43 5.98 -6.92 -12.05
C SER A 43 5.84 -8.44 -12.00
N ASN A 44 6.76 -9.13 -12.67
CA ASN A 44 6.85 -10.59 -12.58
C ASN A 44 7.14 -11.06 -11.14
N PHE A 45 7.92 -10.30 -10.37
CA PHE A 45 8.15 -10.60 -8.96
C PHE A 45 6.84 -10.59 -8.19
N PHE A 46 6.04 -9.54 -8.36
CA PHE A 46 4.77 -9.39 -7.66
C PHE A 46 3.81 -10.54 -8.00
N GLN A 47 3.60 -10.81 -9.30
CA GLN A 47 2.72 -11.87 -9.80
C GLN A 47 3.10 -13.30 -9.35
N THR A 48 4.33 -13.51 -8.89
CA THR A 48 4.84 -14.84 -8.52
C THR A 48 5.08 -15.00 -7.02
N HIS A 49 4.78 -13.99 -6.19
CA HIS A 49 5.02 -14.03 -4.76
C HIS A 49 3.76 -13.67 -3.96
N GLU A 50 3.58 -14.26 -2.78
CA GLU A 50 2.67 -13.73 -1.76
C GLU A 50 3.42 -12.73 -0.87
N LEU A 51 2.91 -11.51 -0.72
CA LEU A 51 3.57 -10.40 -0.02
C LEU A 51 3.02 -10.19 1.40
N ILE A 52 3.28 -11.16 2.28
CA ILE A 52 2.83 -11.09 3.67
C ILE A 52 3.78 -10.29 4.55
N GLY A 53 3.25 -9.34 5.32
CA GLY A 53 4.00 -8.62 6.35
C GLY A 53 4.97 -7.57 5.83
N SER A 54 4.95 -7.28 4.53
CA SER A 54 5.64 -6.13 3.94
C SER A 54 4.91 -4.83 4.30
N SER A 55 5.62 -3.71 4.20
CA SER A 55 5.09 -2.38 4.54
C SER A 55 5.37 -1.37 3.43
N LEU A 56 4.59 -0.29 3.42
CA LEU A 56 4.89 0.92 2.66
C LEU A 56 5.49 1.95 3.60
N LEU A 57 6.70 2.40 3.30
CA LEU A 57 7.39 3.44 4.06
C LEU A 57 7.16 4.79 3.38
N PHE A 58 6.45 5.68 4.08
CA PHE A 58 6.23 7.06 3.67
C PHE A 58 7.35 7.94 4.23
N VAL A 59 8.06 8.65 3.35
CA VAL A 59 9.14 9.55 3.76
C VAL A 59 8.98 10.87 3.02
N HIS A 60 9.12 11.99 3.74
CA HIS A 60 9.22 13.30 3.11
C HIS A 60 10.25 14.17 3.85
N ASP A 61 10.88 15.07 3.11
CA ASP A 61 11.63 16.21 3.62
C ASP A 61 10.96 17.50 3.17
N GLU A 62 11.59 18.65 3.41
CA GLU A 62 11.09 19.98 3.03
C GLU A 62 10.74 20.12 1.53
N ASN A 63 11.35 19.31 0.66
CA ASN A 63 11.28 19.44 -0.80
C ASN A 63 10.59 18.26 -1.50
N LYS A 64 10.68 17.04 -0.97
CA LYS A 64 10.27 15.80 -1.65
C LYS A 64 9.49 14.87 -0.73
N ALA A 65 8.56 14.12 -1.32
CA ALA A 65 7.84 13.02 -0.69
C ALA A 65 7.88 11.77 -1.57
N SER A 66 8.02 10.59 -0.96
CA SER A 66 8.03 9.31 -1.68
C SER A 66 7.62 8.12 -0.80
N VAL A 67 7.20 7.04 -1.46
CA VAL A 67 6.75 5.79 -0.84
C VAL A 67 7.52 4.60 -1.39
N TRP A 68 8.11 3.80 -0.50
CA TRP A 68 8.88 2.60 -0.84
C TRP A 68 8.28 1.35 -0.19
N MET A 69 8.34 0.21 -0.90
CA MET A 69 8.02 -1.09 -0.32
C MET A 69 9.23 -1.60 0.48
N ILE A 70 8.98 -2.08 1.70
CA ILE A 70 10.00 -2.61 2.62
C ILE A 70 9.55 -3.92 3.27
N ASP A 71 10.45 -4.55 4.02
CA ASP A 71 10.20 -5.72 4.87
C ASP A 71 9.69 -6.98 4.15
N PHE A 72 10.43 -7.43 3.13
CA PHE A 72 10.13 -8.66 2.38
C PHE A 72 10.51 -9.96 3.10
N GLY A 73 10.83 -9.94 4.40
CA GLY A 73 11.32 -11.10 5.15
C GLY A 73 10.33 -12.27 5.24
N LYS A 74 9.04 -12.01 4.98
CA LYS A 74 7.97 -13.02 4.92
C LYS A 74 7.34 -13.14 3.53
N THR A 75 7.88 -12.45 2.53
CA THR A 75 7.46 -12.61 1.14
C THR A 75 7.94 -13.96 0.61
N ARG A 76 7.05 -14.72 -0.03
CA ARG A 76 7.33 -16.10 -0.43
C ARG A 76 6.93 -16.31 -1.88
N LEU A 77 7.70 -17.12 -2.60
CA LEU A 77 7.32 -17.57 -3.93
C LEU A 77 6.04 -18.41 -3.83
N LEU A 78 5.11 -18.20 -4.77
CA LEU A 78 3.90 -18.98 -4.88
C LEU A 78 4.22 -20.45 -5.21
N PRO A 79 3.41 -21.40 -4.74
CA PRO A 79 3.50 -22.78 -5.19
C PRO A 79 3.31 -22.91 -6.71
N VAL A 80 3.82 -24.00 -7.27
CA VAL A 80 3.71 -24.29 -8.71
C VAL A 80 2.24 -24.31 -9.13
N ASN A 81 1.93 -23.67 -10.26
CA ASN A 81 0.58 -23.53 -10.84
C ASN A 81 -0.42 -22.72 -10.00
N ILE A 82 0.04 -21.96 -9.00
CA ILE A 82 -0.79 -20.99 -8.29
C ILE A 82 -0.54 -19.60 -8.86
N HIS A 83 -1.64 -18.90 -9.16
CA HIS A 83 -1.65 -17.51 -9.59
C HIS A 83 -2.67 -16.74 -8.74
N ILE A 84 -2.28 -15.57 -8.28
CA ILE A 84 -3.11 -14.68 -7.46
C ILE A 84 -3.26 -13.32 -8.13
N THR A 85 -4.28 -12.56 -7.75
CA THR A 85 -4.52 -11.23 -8.31
C THR A 85 -4.18 -10.10 -7.32
N HIS A 86 -3.91 -10.43 -6.05
CA HIS A 86 -3.59 -9.51 -4.94
C HIS A 86 -4.69 -8.52 -4.58
N ASP A 87 -5.85 -8.59 -5.24
CA ASP A 87 -7.01 -7.72 -5.06
C ASP A 87 -8.25 -8.48 -4.56
N LYS A 88 -8.13 -9.80 -4.37
CA LYS A 88 -9.23 -10.66 -3.92
C LYS A 88 -9.12 -10.98 -2.43
N PRO A 89 -10.25 -11.26 -1.76
CA PRO A 89 -10.23 -11.74 -0.39
C PRO A 89 -9.44 -13.03 -0.23
N TRP A 90 -8.62 -13.09 0.82
CA TRP A 90 -7.95 -14.33 1.20
C TRP A 90 -8.97 -15.38 1.65
N ILE A 91 -8.82 -16.59 1.13
CA ILE A 91 -9.47 -17.80 1.64
C ILE A 91 -8.39 -18.86 1.84
N ARG A 92 -8.66 -19.85 2.70
CA ARG A 92 -7.70 -20.92 2.98
C ARG A 92 -7.25 -21.60 1.69
N GLY A 93 -5.96 -21.49 1.39
CA GLY A 93 -5.32 -22.10 0.21
C GLY A 93 -5.29 -21.23 -1.05
N SER A 94 -5.86 -20.01 -1.04
CA SER A 94 -5.80 -19.13 -2.23
C SER A 94 -4.46 -18.44 -2.44
N HIS A 95 -3.67 -18.25 -1.37
CA HIS A 95 -2.45 -17.43 -1.36
C HIS A 95 -2.65 -15.93 -1.63
N GLU A 96 -3.90 -15.47 -1.78
CA GLU A 96 -4.21 -14.04 -1.93
C GLU A 96 -3.74 -13.26 -0.69
N ASP A 97 -3.08 -12.13 -0.91
CA ASP A 97 -2.54 -11.30 0.17
C ASP A 97 -3.32 -9.98 0.36
N GLY A 98 -4.20 -9.63 -0.58
CA GLY A 98 -4.97 -8.39 -0.56
C GLY A 98 -4.11 -7.12 -0.68
N TYR A 99 -2.87 -7.23 -1.15
CA TYR A 99 -1.93 -6.11 -1.19
C TYR A 99 -2.46 -4.95 -2.06
N LEU A 100 -2.98 -5.26 -3.25
CA LEU A 100 -3.55 -4.24 -4.14
C LEU A 100 -4.86 -3.68 -3.59
N SER A 101 -5.68 -4.48 -2.89
CA SER A 101 -6.86 -3.94 -2.19
C SER A 101 -6.46 -2.91 -1.13
N GLY A 102 -5.41 -3.19 -0.35
CA GLY A 102 -4.88 -2.25 0.64
C GLY A 102 -4.33 -0.97 0.01
N LEU A 103 -3.56 -1.11 -1.07
CA LEU A 103 -3.02 0.02 -1.83
C LEU A 103 -4.12 0.89 -2.44
N ASP A 104 -5.17 0.28 -3.00
CA ASP A 104 -6.31 0.98 -3.59
C ASP A 104 -7.09 1.78 -2.55
N ASN A 105 -7.33 1.18 -1.38
CA ASN A 105 -7.94 1.88 -0.25
C ASN A 105 -7.09 3.07 0.22
N LEU A 106 -5.76 2.91 0.28
CA LEU A 106 -4.85 3.98 0.70
C LEU A 106 -4.82 5.14 -0.31
N ILE A 107 -4.82 4.82 -1.61
CA ILE A 107 -4.95 5.81 -2.70
C ILE A 107 -6.27 6.57 -2.55
N SER A 108 -7.39 5.87 -2.35
CA SER A 108 -8.71 6.48 -2.17
C SER A 108 -8.73 7.43 -0.97
N ILE A 109 -8.25 6.98 0.19
CA ILE A 109 -8.20 7.82 1.40
C ILE A 109 -7.35 9.07 1.16
N LEU A 110 -6.19 8.92 0.51
CA LEU A 110 -5.30 10.05 0.24
C LEU A 110 -5.92 11.05 -0.75
N GLN A 111 -6.63 10.56 -1.78
CA GLN A 111 -7.40 11.42 -2.68
C GLN A 111 -8.46 12.23 -1.94
N GLU A 112 -9.18 11.61 -1.00
CA GLU A 112 -10.18 12.33 -0.19
C GLU A 112 -9.61 13.32 0.84
N ILE A 113 -8.31 13.21 1.18
CA ILE A 113 -7.64 14.19 2.05
C ILE A 113 -7.16 15.39 1.23
N ILE A 114 -6.73 15.15 -0.01
CA ILE A 114 -6.20 16.19 -0.91
C ILE A 114 -7.32 17.03 -1.54
N ASN A 115 -8.47 16.43 -1.80
CA ASN A 115 -9.67 17.10 -2.33
C ASN A 115 -10.38 17.93 -1.26
#